data_AF-A0AAJ1Q4M9-F1
#
_entry.id   AF-A0AAJ1Q4M9-F1
#
_cell.length_a   1.000
_cell.length_b   1.000
_cell.length_c   1.000
_cell.angle_alpha   90.00
_cell.angle_beta   90.00
_cell.angle_gamma   90.00
#
_symmetry.space_group_name_H-M   'P 1'
#
loop_
_entity.id
_entity.type
_entity.pdbx_description
1 polymer ?
#
loop_
_entity_poly.entity_id
_entity_poly.type
_entity_poly.pdbx_seq_one_letter_code
_entity_poly.pdbx_strand_id
1 'polypeptide(L)' 'MHTHYNLNQLYLEVSYQYRPQEDHISYYIHQFVDSLEIHYPYLFGRPRKYDFSMLLKLLLYAYSRGVFTSR' A
#
# COMPACT_ATOMS: atom_id res chain seq x y z
N MET A 1 31.29 -4.49 -31.89
CA MET A 1 29.94 -4.26 -31.32
C MET A 1 29.63 -5.40 -30.38
N HIS A 2 29.59 -5.17 -29.07
CA HIS A 2 29.22 -6.20 -28.08
C HIS A 2 27.69 -6.31 -28.01
N THR A 3 27.15 -7.45 -28.40
CA THR A 3 25.70 -7.74 -28.49
C THR A 3 25.22 -8.64 -27.36
N HIS A 4 25.64 -8.38 -26.12
CA HIS A 4 25.29 -9.23 -24.97
C HIS A 4 24.71 -8.38 -23.83
N TYR A 5 23.69 -7.57 -24.15
CA TYR A 5 22.87 -6.94 -23.13
C TYR A 5 21.92 -7.99 -22.55
N ASN A 6 22.15 -8.38 -21.29
CA ASN A 6 21.24 -9.24 -20.53
C ASN A 6 20.01 -8.40 -20.13
N LEU A 7 18.88 -8.58 -20.82
CA LEU A 7 17.61 -7.87 -20.53
C LEU A 7 17.00 -8.21 -19.15
N ASN A 8 17.61 -9.13 -18.40
CA ASN A 8 17.16 -9.53 -17.06
C ASN A 8 17.29 -8.40 -16.01
N GLN A 9 17.89 -7.26 -16.35
CA GLN A 9 18.03 -6.09 -15.46
C GLN A 9 16.84 -5.11 -15.49
N LEU A 10 15.80 -5.36 -16.30
CA LEU A 10 14.63 -4.46 -16.38
C LEU A 10 13.53 -4.75 -15.34
N TYR A 11 13.71 -5.78 -14.53
CA TYR A 11 12.74 -6.16 -13.50
C TYR A 11 13.38 -5.95 -12.14
N LEU A 12 13.13 -4.77 -11.56
CA LEU A 12 13.29 -4.62 -10.12
C LEU A 12 12.10 -5.35 -9.50
N GLU A 13 12.33 -6.54 -8.96
CA GLU A 13 11.33 -7.25 -8.16
C GLU A 13 11.15 -6.44 -6.88
N VAL A 14 10.34 -5.39 -6.96
CA VAL A 14 10.02 -4.58 -5.79
C VAL A 14 9.15 -5.46 -4.91
N SER A 15 9.69 -5.85 -3.76
CA SER A 15 9.02 -6.62 -2.73
C SER A 15 7.89 -5.80 -2.09
N TYR A 16 6.86 -5.48 -2.87
CA TYR A 16 5.63 -4.85 -2.39
C TYR A 16 4.76 -5.83 -1.58
N GLN A 17 5.13 -7.11 -1.52
CA GLN A 17 4.41 -8.15 -0.78
C GLN A 17 4.88 -8.23 0.68
N TYR A 18 4.92 -7.10 1.38
CA TYR A 18 5.02 -7.14 2.83
C TYR A 18 3.70 -7.68 3.39
N ARG A 19 3.72 -8.92 3.89
CA ARG A 19 2.62 -9.48 4.67
C ARG A 19 2.96 -9.33 6.15
N PRO A 20 2.21 -8.51 6.91
CA PRO A 20 2.41 -8.44 8.35
C PRO A 20 2.13 -9.81 8.98
N GLN A 21 2.83 -10.12 10.07
CA GLN A 21 2.55 -11.32 10.87
C GLN A 21 1.12 -11.27 11.40
N GLU A 22 0.43 -12.40 11.49
CA GLU A 22 -1.02 -12.47 11.81
C GLU A 22 -1.36 -11.84 13.17
N ASP A 23 -0.44 -11.89 14.14
CA ASP A 23 -0.61 -11.26 15.46
C ASP A 23 -0.36 -9.75 15.47
N HIS A 24 0.07 -9.15 14.35
CA HIS A 24 0.41 -7.73 14.28
C HIS A 24 -0.84 -6.87 14.02
N ILE A 25 -0.92 -5.72 14.68
CA ILE A 25 -2.06 -4.78 14.53
C ILE A 25 -2.31 -4.37 13.06
N SER A 26 -1.25 -4.31 12.24
CA SER A 26 -1.36 -4.02 10.80
C SER A 26 -2.14 -5.08 10.03
N TYR A 27 -2.09 -6.34 10.46
CA TYR A 27 -2.85 -7.43 9.83
C TYR A 27 -4.36 -7.24 10.09
N TYR A 28 -4.74 -6.95 11.32
CA TYR A 28 -6.12 -6.64 11.68
C TYR A 28 -6.66 -5.40 10.95
N ILE A 29 -5.86 -4.33 10.88
CA ILE A 29 -6.22 -3.11 10.12
C ILE A 29 -6.39 -3.43 8.63
N HIS A 30 -5.51 -4.26 8.06
CA HIS A 30 -5.61 -4.68 6.67
C HIS A 30 -6.91 -5.45 6.41
N GLN A 31 -7.20 -6.48 7.19
CA GLN A 31 -8.43 -7.27 7.08
C GLN A 31 -9.68 -6.40 7.26
N PHE A 32 -9.66 -5.50 8.24
CA PHE A 32 -10.78 -4.59 8.48
C PHE A 32 -11.03 -3.68 7.27
N VAL A 33 -9.99 -3.03 6.74
CA VAL A 33 -10.15 -2.13 5.59
C VAL A 33 -10.55 -2.88 4.33
N ASP A 34 -10.02 -4.09 4.11
CA ASP A 34 -10.40 -4.91 2.97
C ASP A 34 -11.87 -5.36 3.06
N SER A 35 -12.38 -5.67 4.27
CA SER A 35 -13.79 -6.04 4.49
C SER A 35 -14.78 -4.91 4.18
N LEU A 36 -14.31 -3.65 4.15
CA LEU A 36 -15.15 -2.51 3.79
C LEU A 36 -15.41 -2.40 2.28
N GLU A 37 -14.71 -3.21 1.46
CA GLU A 37 -14.86 -3.26 -0.01
C GLU A 37 -14.84 -1.86 -0.65
N ILE A 38 -13.97 -0.97 -0.14
CA ILE A 38 -13.93 0.43 -0.58
C ILE A 38 -13.27 0.50 -1.95
N HIS A 39 -14.09 0.30 -2.97
CA HIS A 39 -13.71 0.46 -4.36
C HIS A 39 -14.28 1.77 -4.88
N TYR A 40 -13.43 2.78 -4.94
CA TYR A 40 -13.75 4.01 -5.67
C TYR A 40 -13.21 3.87 -7.09
N PRO A 41 -14.02 3.41 -8.07
CA PRO A 41 -13.60 3.40 -9.45
C PRO A 41 -13.23 4.83 -9.85
N TYR A 42 -12.07 4.95 -10.45
CA TYR A 42 -11.59 6.23 -10.90
C TYR A 42 -12.39 6.70 -12.11
N LEU A 43 -13.27 7.70 -11.94
CA LEU A 43 -14.24 8.06 -12.96
C LEU A 43 -13.70 9.01 -14.05
N PHE A 44 -12.81 9.99 -13.75
CA PHE A 44 -12.13 10.83 -14.76
C PHE A 44 -11.10 11.81 -14.14
N GLY A 45 -10.11 12.31 -14.92
CA GLY A 45 -9.18 13.42 -14.55
C GLY A 45 -7.69 13.06 -14.42
N ARG A 46 -6.93 13.72 -13.52
CA ARG A 46 -5.59 13.27 -13.06
C ARG A 46 -5.71 12.09 -12.07
N PRO A 47 -5.05 10.94 -12.31
CA PRO A 47 -5.11 9.79 -11.41
C PRO A 47 -4.79 10.22 -9.98
N ARG A 48 -5.60 9.75 -9.01
CA ARG A 48 -5.35 10.02 -7.60
C ARG A 48 -3.96 9.50 -7.26
N LYS A 49 -3.13 10.35 -6.63
CA LYS A 49 -1.77 9.96 -6.21
C LYS A 49 -1.77 8.83 -5.17
N TYR A 50 -2.88 8.65 -4.46
CA TYR A 50 -3.01 7.69 -3.36
C TYR A 50 -4.34 6.95 -3.44
N ASP A 51 -4.30 5.66 -3.12
CA ASP A 51 -5.49 4.84 -2.93
C ASP A 51 -6.15 5.18 -1.57
N PHE A 52 -7.47 5.29 -1.57
CA PHE A 52 -8.24 5.58 -0.37
C PHE A 52 -8.12 4.47 0.67
N SER A 53 -8.12 3.20 0.23
CA SER A 53 -7.91 2.05 1.12
C SER A 53 -6.56 2.15 1.82
N MET A 54 -5.51 2.51 1.09
CA MET A 54 -4.16 2.68 1.64
C MET A 54 -4.07 3.84 2.63
N LEU A 55 -4.71 4.97 2.34
CA LEU A 55 -4.77 6.12 3.26
C LEU A 55 -5.48 5.75 4.57
N LEU A 56 -6.58 4.99 4.49
CA LEU A 56 -7.32 4.54 5.66
C LEU A 56 -6.48 3.58 6.52
N LYS A 57 -5.79 2.62 5.89
CA LYS A 57 -4.83 1.72 6.58
C LYS A 57 -3.76 2.51 7.33
N LEU A 58 -3.18 3.54 6.69
CA LEU A 58 -2.19 4.43 7.31
C LEU A 58 -2.75 5.24 8.49
N LEU A 59 -3.95 5.80 8.34
CA LEU A 59 -4.61 6.59 9.39
C LEU A 59 -4.88 5.73 10.64
N LEU A 60 -5.48 4.56 10.45
CA LEU A 60 -5.78 3.62 11.53
C LEU A 60 -4.49 3.15 12.22
N TYR A 61 -3.44 2.90 11.44
CA TYR A 61 -2.14 2.53 11.98
C TYR A 61 -1.54 3.65 12.83
N ALA A 62 -1.52 4.90 12.35
CA ALA A 62 -1.04 6.04 13.11
C ALA A 62 -1.82 6.24 14.41
N TYR A 63 -3.15 6.11 14.36
CA TYR A 63 -4.02 6.17 15.53
C TYR A 63 -3.68 5.08 16.55
N SER A 64 -3.48 3.84 16.10
CA SER A 64 -3.10 2.72 16.97
C SER A 64 -1.76 2.92 17.69
N ARG A 65 -0.86 3.72 17.10
CA ARG A 65 0.44 4.07 17.66
C ARG A 65 0.40 5.34 18.53
N GLY A 66 -0.77 5.96 18.68
CA GLY A 66 -0.92 7.23 19.40
C GLY A 66 -0.16 8.39 18.75
N VAL A 67 0.13 8.30 17.45
CA VAL A 67 0.80 9.37 16.70
C VAL A 67 -0.26 10.34 16.22
N PHE A 68 -0.34 11.49 16.89
CA PHE A 68 -1.24 12.58 16.52
C PHE A 68 -0.44 13.69 15.86
N THR A 69 -0.85 14.12 14.66
CA THR A 69 -0.18 15.20 13.91
C THR A 69 -0.61 16.60 14.34
N SER A 70 -1.47 16.71 15.35
CA SER A 70 -1.89 17.97 15.97
C SER A 70 -1.43 17.99 17.43
N ARG A 71 -0.41 18.80 17.72
CA ARG A 71 -0.20 19.39 19.04
C ARG A 71 -0.93 20.73 19.10
#